data_AF-A0AAD6SNJ0-F1
#
_entry.id   AF-A0AAD6SNJ0-F1
#
_cell.length_a   1.000
_cell.length_b   1.000
_cell.length_c   1.000
_cell.angle_alpha   90.00
_cell.angle_beta   90.00
_cell.angle_gamma   90.00
#
_symmetry.space_group_name_H-M   'P 1'
#
loop_
_entity.id
_entity.type
_entity.pdbx_description
1 polymer ?
#
loop_
_entity_poly.entity_id
_entity_poly.type
_entity_poly.pdbx_seq_one_letter_code
_entity_poly.pdbx_strand_id
1 'polypeptide(L)'
;MPRQPTITEARLNNISTCVAITASTLNVLVDTLKISGLEAILNTTQSLLKLLKTVKQEKNECAELMEQTHNLLNAIIGVYVKSDIGVELLPSTLNEIANFTQTLHKIHTFVEAQHSGSRVKKFFRQGELSGLLKDCKAGLQQGVGFFQIKISDMISTAREMEEQAQIRHQEVLNIMETMSSSDSASSQNLFQLICKLQLHLNVASKAQNIPWS
;
A
#
# COMPACT_ATOMS: atom_id res chain seq x y z
N MET A 1 24.48 -25.49 26.13
CA MET A 1 23.11 -25.95 25.81
C MET A 1 22.36 -24.81 25.14
N PRO A 2 21.85 -24.96 23.91
CA PRO A 2 21.03 -23.93 23.26
C PRO A 2 19.70 -23.77 24.01
N ARG A 3 19.37 -22.54 24.45
CA ARG A 3 18.05 -22.23 25.03
C ARG A 3 17.01 -22.24 23.91
N GLN A 4 15.89 -22.92 24.12
CA GLN A 4 14.74 -22.80 23.22
C GLN A 4 14.23 -21.35 23.24
N PRO A 5 13.89 -20.78 22.07
CA PRO A 5 13.34 -19.43 22.00
C PRO A 5 11.97 -19.38 22.66
N THR A 6 11.70 -18.30 23.37
CA THR A 6 10.35 -18.03 23.90
C THR A 6 9.36 -17.76 22.77
N ILE A 7 8.06 -17.98 23.00
CA ILE A 7 6.99 -17.70 22.01
C ILE A 7 7.10 -16.27 21.46
N THR A 8 7.37 -15.30 22.34
CA THR A 8 7.56 -13.90 21.97
C THR A 8 8.79 -13.67 21.09
N GLU A 9 9.90 -14.38 21.32
CA GLU A 9 11.10 -14.28 20.49
C GLU A 9 10.88 -14.87 19.09
N ALA A 10 10.18 -16.00 19.01
CA ALA A 10 9.78 -16.58 17.73
C ALA A 10 8.90 -15.62 16.93
N ARG A 11 7.89 -15.00 17.59
CA ARG A 11 7.03 -13.98 16.97
C ARG A 11 7.84 -12.79 16.47
N LEU A 12 8.75 -12.25 17.28
CA LEU A 12 9.59 -11.11 16.93
C LEU A 12 10.51 -11.41 15.74
N ASN A 13 11.07 -12.63 15.67
CA ASN A 13 11.91 -13.07 14.56
C ASN A 13 11.10 -13.23 13.27
N ASN A 14 9.89 -13.80 13.36
CA ASN A 14 8.99 -13.96 12.22
C ASN A 14 8.61 -12.59 11.64
N ILE A 15 8.16 -11.65 12.47
CA ILE A 15 7.79 -10.32 11.98
C ILE A 15 8.99 -9.54 11.44
N SER A 16 10.17 -9.67 12.06
CA SER A 16 11.39 -9.05 11.55
C SER A 16 11.73 -9.56 10.15
N THR A 17 11.48 -10.84 9.87
CA THR A 17 11.68 -11.44 8.54
C THR A 17 10.68 -10.87 7.53
N CYS A 18 9.40 -10.80 7.89
CA CYS A 18 8.37 -10.21 7.02
C CYS A 18 8.67 -8.75 6.70
N VAL A 19 8.99 -7.93 7.72
CA VAL A 19 9.37 -6.53 7.53
C VAL A 19 10.62 -6.39 6.65
N ALA A 20 11.61 -7.28 6.78
CA ALA A 20 12.80 -7.26 5.94
C ALA A 20 12.48 -7.54 4.46
N ILE A 21 11.58 -8.49 4.19
CA ILE A 21 11.09 -8.77 2.83
C ILE A 21 10.36 -7.54 2.28
N THR A 22 9.42 -6.97 3.05
CA THR A 22 8.68 -5.77 2.65
C THR A 22 9.59 -4.57 2.41
N ALA A 23 10.60 -4.36 3.25
CA ALA A 23 11.60 -3.31 3.06
C ALA A 23 12.44 -3.52 1.80
N SER A 24 12.75 -4.77 1.44
CA SER A 24 13.45 -5.09 0.20
C SER A 24 12.58 -4.79 -1.02
N THR A 25 11.29 -5.12 -0.99
CA THR A 25 10.33 -4.74 -2.02
C THR A 25 10.19 -3.21 -2.14
N LEU A 26 10.14 -2.51 -1.01
CA LEU A 26 10.10 -1.05 -0.98
C LEU A 26 11.36 -0.43 -1.59
N ASN A 27 12.54 -1.01 -1.35
CA ASN A 27 13.79 -0.56 -1.96
C ASN A 27 13.72 -0.59 -3.49
N VAL A 28 13.19 -1.68 -4.07
CA VAL A 28 12.99 -1.79 -5.52
C VAL A 28 12.05 -0.68 -6.04
N LEU A 29 10.98 -0.36 -5.30
CA LEU A 29 10.07 0.73 -5.68
C LEU A 29 10.73 2.10 -5.60
N VAL A 30 11.52 2.36 -4.56
CA VAL A 30 12.28 3.61 -4.40
C VAL A 30 13.22 3.80 -5.58
N ASP A 31 13.97 2.76 -5.95
CA ASP A 31 14.91 2.79 -7.07
C ASP A 31 14.22 3.01 -8.43
N THR A 32 13.02 2.43 -8.59
CA THR A 32 12.27 2.47 -9.86
C THR A 32 11.51 3.78 -10.04
N LEU A 33 10.79 4.23 -9.01
CA LEU A 33 9.83 5.33 -9.10
C LEU A 33 10.37 6.67 -8.62
N LYS A 34 11.50 6.68 -7.87
CA LYS A 34 12.15 7.89 -7.31
C LYS A 34 11.20 8.83 -6.56
N ILE A 35 10.25 8.28 -5.82
CA ILE A 35 9.20 9.04 -5.14
C ILE A 35 9.71 9.61 -3.83
N SER A 36 9.54 10.92 -3.65
CA SER A 36 9.92 11.63 -2.44
C SER A 36 9.19 11.08 -1.20
N GLY A 37 9.94 10.76 -0.15
CA GLY A 37 9.40 10.31 1.15
C GLY A 37 9.50 8.80 1.38
N LEU A 38 9.47 7.96 0.33
CA LEU A 38 9.63 6.51 0.48
C LEU A 38 11.02 6.12 0.96
N GLU A 39 12.05 6.87 0.56
CA GLU A 39 13.42 6.66 1.01
C GLU A 39 13.56 6.85 2.54
N ALA A 40 12.91 7.87 3.09
CA ALA A 40 12.92 8.12 4.54
C ALA A 40 12.24 6.99 5.32
N ILE A 41 11.11 6.48 4.79
CA ILE A 41 10.41 5.31 5.33
C ILE A 41 11.35 4.10 5.32
N LEU A 42 11.94 3.80 4.17
CA LEU A 42 12.85 2.67 3.98
C LEU A 42 14.03 2.72 4.97
N ASN A 43 14.72 3.86 5.04
CA ASN A 43 15.88 4.04 5.92
C ASN A 43 15.49 3.87 7.40
N THR A 44 14.33 4.38 7.80
CA THR A 44 13.83 4.23 9.18
C THR A 44 13.43 2.79 9.47
N THR A 45 12.77 2.10 8.54
CA THR A 45 12.41 0.68 8.67
C THR A 45 13.64 -0.22 8.77
N GLN A 46 14.67 0.02 7.96
CA GLN A 46 15.93 -0.73 8.05
C GLN A 46 16.65 -0.50 9.38
N SER A 47 16.60 0.72 9.91
CA SER A 47 17.17 1.05 11.22
C SER A 47 16.41 0.34 12.35
N LEU A 48 15.08 0.33 12.29
CA LEU A 48 14.22 -0.43 13.20
C LEU A 48 14.54 -1.94 13.18
N LEU A 49 14.71 -2.53 12.00
CA LEU A 49 15.09 -3.94 11.86
C LEU A 49 16.40 -4.30 12.57
N LYS A 50 17.38 -3.38 12.55
CA LYS A 50 18.64 -3.56 13.29
C LYS A 50 18.39 -3.48 14.80
N LEU A 51 17.58 -2.53 15.26
CA LEU A 51 17.26 -2.35 16.67
C LEU A 51 16.47 -3.53 17.25
N LEU A 52 15.48 -4.08 16.54
CA LEU A 52 14.62 -5.17 17.03
C LEU A 52 15.39 -6.39 17.49
N LYS A 53 16.48 -6.74 16.78
CA LYS A 53 17.37 -7.86 17.14
C LYS A 53 18.02 -7.70 18.51
N THR A 54 18.05 -6.49 19.02
CA THR A 54 18.75 -6.11 20.24
C THR A 54 17.79 -5.67 21.36
N VAL A 55 16.48 -5.77 21.15
CA VAL A 55 15.45 -5.43 22.15
C VAL A 55 15.48 -6.44 23.30
N LYS A 56 15.55 -5.92 24.52
CA LYS A 56 15.63 -6.73 25.74
C LYS A 56 14.33 -6.73 26.56
N GLN A 57 13.46 -5.75 26.37
CA GLN A 57 12.26 -5.49 27.19
C GLN A 57 11.09 -5.12 26.29
N GLU A 58 9.85 -5.27 26.79
CA GLU A 58 8.62 -4.93 26.06
C GLU A 58 8.59 -5.55 24.64
N LYS A 59 9.05 -6.80 24.54
CA LYS A 59 9.20 -7.49 23.25
C LYS A 59 7.84 -7.71 22.56
N ASN A 60 6.77 -7.86 23.33
CA ASN A 60 5.42 -8.06 22.80
C ASN A 60 4.92 -6.77 22.12
N GLU A 61 5.12 -5.64 22.78
CA GLU A 61 4.74 -4.31 22.34
C GLU A 61 5.55 -3.92 21.09
N CYS A 62 6.86 -4.21 21.10
CA CYS A 62 7.70 -4.04 19.92
C CYS A 62 7.23 -4.92 18.75
N ALA A 63 6.88 -6.19 19.00
CA ALA A 63 6.35 -7.08 17.97
C ALA A 63 5.03 -6.55 17.38
N GLU A 64 4.10 -6.10 18.23
CA GLU A 64 2.81 -5.54 17.80
C GLU A 64 2.97 -4.28 16.94
N LEU A 65 3.83 -3.34 17.36
CA LEU A 65 4.13 -2.14 16.58
C LEU A 65 4.73 -2.50 15.21
N MET A 66 5.60 -3.51 15.15
CA MET A 66 6.22 -3.94 13.90
C MET A 66 5.26 -4.70 12.99
N GLU A 67 4.30 -5.45 13.54
CA GLU A 67 3.21 -6.08 12.77
C GLU A 67 2.35 -5.03 12.09
N GLN A 68 1.94 -3.99 12.82
CA GLN A 68 1.17 -2.89 12.24
C GLN A 68 1.99 -2.09 11.24
N THR A 69 3.27 -1.86 11.52
CA THR A 69 4.21 -1.21 10.58
C THR A 69 4.32 -1.99 9.28
N HIS A 70 4.48 -3.32 9.35
CA HIS A 70 4.50 -4.21 8.19
C HIS A 70 3.22 -4.10 7.35
N ASN A 71 2.05 -4.12 8.01
CA ASN A 71 0.78 -4.02 7.32
C ASN A 71 0.65 -2.69 6.58
N LEU A 72 1.07 -1.60 7.20
CA LEU A 72 1.02 -0.27 6.60
C LEU A 72 2.02 -0.12 5.45
N LEU A 73 3.24 -0.67 5.57
CA LEU A 73 4.21 -0.74 4.48
C LEU A 73 3.66 -1.51 3.28
N ASN A 74 3.03 -2.67 3.49
CA ASN A 74 2.41 -3.43 2.41
C ASN A 74 1.25 -2.66 1.77
N ALA A 75 0.47 -1.92 2.56
CA ALA A 75 -0.61 -1.11 2.04
C ALA A 75 -0.07 0.03 1.15
N ILE A 76 0.99 0.71 1.58
CA ILE A 76 1.71 1.72 0.80
C ILE A 76 2.23 1.12 -0.50
N ILE A 77 2.93 -0.02 -0.45
CA ILE A 77 3.40 -0.75 -1.64
C ILE A 77 2.22 -1.07 -2.57
N GLY A 78 1.11 -1.54 -2.03
CA GLY A 78 -0.08 -1.88 -2.80
C GLY A 78 -0.68 -0.68 -3.55
N VAL A 79 -0.67 0.51 -2.95
CA VAL A 79 -1.09 1.75 -3.62
C VAL A 79 -0.16 2.08 -4.78
N TYR A 80 1.16 1.98 -4.60
CA TYR A 80 2.13 2.30 -5.65
C TYR A 80 2.20 1.28 -6.79
N VAL A 81 2.02 0.00 -6.49
CA VAL A 81 2.01 -1.07 -7.51
C VAL A 81 0.77 -0.97 -8.39
N LYS A 82 -0.35 -0.50 -7.83
CA LYS A 82 -1.62 -0.39 -8.54
C LYS A 82 -1.86 0.99 -9.17
N SER A 83 -1.11 2.02 -8.79
CA SER A 83 -1.14 3.30 -9.50
C SER A 83 -0.41 3.15 -10.83
N ASP A 84 -1.06 3.55 -11.93
CA ASP A 84 -0.42 3.57 -13.24
C ASP A 84 0.88 4.39 -13.17
N ILE A 85 1.93 3.86 -13.79
CA ILE A 85 3.26 4.49 -13.81
C ILE A 85 3.12 5.88 -14.47
N GLY A 86 3.35 6.94 -13.68
CA GLY A 86 3.25 8.32 -14.13
C GLY A 86 2.03 9.09 -13.61
N VAL A 87 1.11 8.44 -12.89
CA VAL A 87 0.02 9.14 -12.19
C VAL A 87 0.55 9.67 -10.86
N GLU A 88 0.46 10.99 -10.67
CA GLU A 88 0.81 11.62 -9.40
C GLU A 88 -0.09 11.12 -8.28
N LEU A 89 0.51 10.83 -7.12
CA LEU A 89 -0.28 10.51 -5.94
C LEU A 89 -1.12 11.70 -5.51
N LEU A 90 -2.34 11.41 -5.06
CA LEU A 90 -3.21 12.40 -4.45
C LEU A 90 -2.51 13.05 -3.24
N PRO A 91 -2.67 14.37 -3.02
CA PRO A 91 -2.08 15.08 -1.89
C PRO A 91 -2.42 14.45 -0.53
N SER A 92 -3.62 13.88 -0.39
CA SER A 92 -4.04 13.16 0.83
C SER A 92 -3.19 11.93 1.10
N THR A 93 -2.82 11.16 0.07
CA THR A 93 -1.93 10.00 0.18
C THR A 93 -0.52 10.43 0.56
N LEU A 94 0.00 11.49 -0.05
CA LEU A 94 1.33 12.02 0.30
C LEU A 94 1.38 12.52 1.75
N ASN A 95 0.33 13.21 2.20
CA ASN A 95 0.21 13.65 3.58
C ASN A 95 0.20 12.46 4.56
N GLU A 96 -0.52 11.39 4.23
CA GLU A 96 -0.54 10.20 5.08
C GLU A 96 0.80 9.46 5.11
N ILE A 97 1.54 9.42 4.00
CA ILE A 97 2.91 8.91 3.94
C ILE A 97 3.84 9.73 4.84
N ALA A 98 3.69 11.06 4.86
CA ALA A 98 4.45 11.92 5.74
C ALA A 98 4.11 11.66 7.23
N ASN A 99 2.82 11.53 7.56
CA ASN A 99 2.36 11.17 8.91
C ASN A 99 2.91 9.81 9.36
N PHE A 100 2.93 8.83 8.45
CA PHE A 100 3.51 7.53 8.72
C PHE A 100 5.02 7.61 8.96
N THR A 101 5.75 8.43 8.19
CA THR A 101 7.18 8.66 8.40
C THR A 101 7.46 9.21 9.80
N GLN A 102 6.66 10.16 10.27
CA GLN A 102 6.76 10.69 11.64
C GLN A 102 6.45 9.61 12.69
N THR A 103 5.44 8.78 12.43
CA THR A 103 5.05 7.66 13.30
C THR A 103 6.19 6.63 13.39
N LEU A 104 6.83 6.29 12.27
CA LEU A 104 8.01 5.41 12.24
C LEU A 104 9.16 5.95 13.07
N HIS A 105 9.39 7.26 13.03
CA HIS A 105 10.41 7.88 13.86
C HIS A 105 10.09 7.76 15.36
N LYS A 106 8.82 7.98 15.76
CA LYS A 106 8.36 7.75 17.14
C LYS A 106 8.54 6.28 17.57
N ILE A 107 8.21 5.32 16.69
CA ILE A 107 8.41 3.89 16.93
C ILE A 107 9.91 3.60 17.11
N HIS A 108 10.77 4.19 16.28
CA HIS A 108 12.21 4.07 16.41
C HIS A 108 12.69 4.54 17.78
N THR A 109 12.29 5.74 18.21
CA THR A 109 12.61 6.26 19.55
C THR A 109 12.11 5.33 20.66
N PHE A 110 10.90 4.78 20.54
CA PHE A 110 10.36 3.84 21.52
C PHE A 110 11.19 2.56 21.59
N VAL A 111 11.48 1.92 20.45
CA VAL A 111 12.23 0.67 20.36
C VAL A 111 13.67 0.86 20.85
N GLU A 112 14.29 1.97 20.50
CA GLU A 112 15.63 2.35 20.98
C GLU A 112 15.67 2.47 22.51
N ALA A 113 14.65 3.08 23.12
CA ALA A 113 14.53 3.15 24.58
C ALA A 113 14.40 1.76 25.24
N GLN A 114 13.94 0.74 24.48
CA GLN A 114 13.89 -0.64 24.96
C GLN A 114 15.25 -1.37 24.90
N HIS A 115 16.25 -0.84 24.18
CA HIS A 115 17.55 -1.47 24.00
C HIS A 115 18.51 -1.30 25.21
N SER A 116 18.62 -0.08 25.78
CA SER A 116 19.78 0.30 26.62
C SER A 116 19.47 0.87 28.02
N GLY A 117 18.20 0.95 28.44
CA GLY A 117 17.84 1.58 29.71
C GLY A 117 18.13 0.73 30.96
N SER A 118 18.87 1.28 31.94
CA SER A 118 18.80 0.83 33.35
C SER A 118 17.34 0.88 33.82
N ARG A 119 16.87 -0.15 34.52
CA ARG A 119 15.48 -0.26 35.02
C ARG A 119 15.04 0.98 35.80
N VAL A 120 15.98 1.62 36.51
CA VAL A 120 15.73 2.84 37.30
C VAL A 120 15.42 4.04 36.39
N LYS A 121 16.20 4.25 35.31
CA LYS A 121 15.93 5.34 34.34
C LYS A 121 14.59 5.15 33.64
N LYS A 122 14.17 3.90 33.41
CA LYS A 122 12.86 3.59 32.83
C LYS A 122 11.71 3.91 33.76
N PHE A 123 11.85 3.67 35.06
CA PHE A 123 10.82 3.99 36.04
C PHE A 123 10.47 5.49 36.02
N PHE A 124 11.48 6.35 35.97
CA PHE A 124 11.27 7.81 35.84
C PHE A 124 10.72 8.25 34.48
N ARG A 125 10.87 7.44 33.43
CA ARG A 125 10.37 7.73 32.06
C ARG A 125 9.13 6.93 31.68
N GLN A 126 8.51 6.22 32.62
CA GLN A 126 7.41 5.31 32.29
C GLN A 126 6.20 6.05 31.71
N GLY A 127 5.89 7.25 32.22
CA GLY A 127 4.85 8.11 31.66
C GLY A 127 5.13 8.55 30.23
N GLU A 128 6.37 8.97 29.95
CA GLU A 128 6.81 9.38 28.61
C GLU A 128 6.74 8.22 27.61
N LEU A 129 7.24 7.04 28.00
CA LEU A 129 7.24 5.86 27.14
C LEU A 129 5.83 5.33 26.88
N SER A 130 4.94 5.39 27.88
CA SER A 130 3.53 5.03 27.72
C SER A 130 2.80 5.99 26.78
N GLY A 131 3.04 7.30 26.92
CA GLY A 131 2.53 8.32 26.00
C GLY A 131 3.04 8.09 24.58
N LEU A 132 4.34 7.84 24.42
CA LEU A 132 4.95 7.56 23.13
C LEU A 132 4.37 6.29 22.48
N LEU A 133 4.18 5.22 23.25
CA LEU A 133 3.56 3.99 22.75
C LEU A 133 2.12 4.24 22.28
N LYS A 134 1.34 5.00 23.05
CA LYS A 134 -0.03 5.38 22.69
C LYS A 134 -0.06 6.18 21.38
N ASP A 135 0.83 7.16 21.22
CA ASP A 135 0.98 7.94 20.00
C ASP A 135 1.35 7.06 18.81
N CYS A 136 2.27 6.11 18.99
CA CYS A 136 2.67 5.18 17.94
C CYS A 136 1.47 4.33 17.48
N LYS A 137 0.73 3.74 18.44
CA LYS A 137 -0.46 2.92 18.14
C LYS A 137 -1.54 3.75 17.43
N ALA A 138 -1.79 4.97 17.89
CA ALA A 138 -2.77 5.86 17.28
C ALA A 138 -2.40 6.22 15.84
N GLY A 139 -1.14 6.61 15.59
CA GLY A 139 -0.65 6.93 14.25
C GLY A 139 -0.70 5.73 13.30
N LEU A 140 -0.32 4.53 13.77
CA LEU A 140 -0.41 3.30 12.97
C LEU A 140 -1.87 2.94 12.66
N GLN A 141 -2.77 3.04 13.64
CA GLN A 141 -4.19 2.74 13.45
C GLN A 141 -4.84 3.70 12.46
N GLN A 142 -4.53 5.00 12.55
CA GLN A 142 -4.98 6.01 11.61
C GLN A 142 -4.52 5.68 10.19
N GLY A 143 -3.22 5.42 10.00
CA GLY A 143 -2.66 5.09 8.69
C GLY A 143 -3.28 3.82 8.11
N VAL A 144 -3.41 2.75 8.91
CA VAL A 144 -4.06 1.51 8.47
C VAL A 144 -5.50 1.78 8.01
N GLY A 145 -6.28 2.56 8.76
CA GLY A 145 -7.64 2.92 8.37
C GLY A 145 -7.69 3.69 7.05
N PHE A 146 -6.83 4.68 6.86
CA PHE A 146 -6.76 5.46 5.62
C PHE A 146 -6.43 4.57 4.41
N PHE A 147 -5.37 3.76 4.50
CA PHE A 147 -4.95 2.94 3.37
C PHE A 147 -5.90 1.76 3.10
N GLN A 148 -6.58 1.23 4.12
CA GLN A 148 -7.63 0.22 3.91
C GLN A 148 -8.78 0.77 3.08
N ILE A 149 -9.27 1.98 3.42
CA ILE A 149 -10.31 2.66 2.63
C ILE A 149 -9.80 2.87 1.20
N LYS A 150 -8.58 3.40 1.06
CA LYS A 150 -8.01 3.69 -0.27
C LYS A 150 -7.87 2.43 -1.14
N ILE A 151 -7.39 1.33 -0.57
CA ILE A 151 -7.27 0.05 -1.29
C ILE A 151 -8.65 -0.50 -1.64
N SER A 152 -9.64 -0.37 -0.74
CA SER A 152 -11.02 -0.77 -1.01
C SER A 152 -11.61 -0.01 -2.19
N ASP A 153 -11.43 1.32 -2.23
CA ASP A 153 -11.90 2.16 -3.34
C ASP A 153 -11.23 1.75 -4.67
N MET A 154 -9.93 1.45 -4.65
CA MET A 154 -9.22 0.98 -5.84
C MET A 154 -9.76 -0.38 -6.33
N ILE A 155 -10.11 -1.28 -5.40
CA ILE A 155 -10.68 -2.59 -5.76
C ILE A 155 -12.10 -2.43 -6.33
N SER A 156 -12.93 -1.56 -5.76
CA SER A 156 -14.28 -1.32 -6.30
C SER A 156 -14.21 -0.70 -7.69
N THR A 157 -13.35 0.30 -7.91
CA THR A 157 -13.15 0.89 -9.24
C THR A 157 -12.64 -0.13 -10.25
N ALA A 158 -11.67 -0.99 -9.86
CA ALA A 158 -11.17 -2.04 -10.75
C ALA A 158 -12.29 -3.04 -11.15
N ARG A 159 -13.16 -3.40 -10.20
CA ARG A 159 -14.30 -4.29 -10.45
C ARG A 159 -15.34 -3.66 -11.37
N GLU A 160 -15.65 -2.39 -11.17
CA GLU A 160 -16.55 -1.63 -12.05
C GLU A 160 -15.99 -1.55 -13.48
N MET A 161 -14.68 -1.35 -13.62
CA MET A 161 -14.01 -1.35 -14.92
C MET A 161 -14.08 -2.74 -15.59
N GLU A 162 -13.89 -3.82 -14.83
CA GLU A 162 -14.01 -5.18 -15.33
C GLU A 162 -15.43 -5.48 -15.82
N GLU A 163 -16.45 -5.09 -15.03
CA GLU A 163 -17.86 -5.26 -15.41
C GLU A 163 -18.18 -4.47 -16.69
N GLN A 164 -17.72 -3.23 -16.79
CA GLN A 164 -17.87 -2.44 -18.02
C GLN A 164 -17.15 -3.06 -19.21
N ALA A 165 -15.97 -3.64 -19.01
CA ALA A 165 -15.23 -4.32 -20.07
C ALA A 165 -15.98 -5.57 -20.56
N GLN A 166 -16.59 -6.33 -19.65
CA GLN A 166 -17.42 -7.49 -19.99
C GLN A 166 -18.68 -7.09 -20.77
N ILE A 167 -19.38 -6.04 -20.33
CA ILE A 167 -20.56 -5.51 -21.04
C ILE A 167 -20.17 -5.11 -22.47
N ARG A 168 -19.08 -4.33 -22.62
CA ARG A 168 -18.60 -3.90 -23.95
C ARG A 168 -18.17 -5.08 -24.81
N HIS A 169 -17.53 -6.09 -24.22
CA HIS A 169 -17.15 -7.29 -24.96
C HIS A 169 -18.39 -8.03 -25.49
N GLN A 170 -19.44 -8.16 -24.67
CA GLN A 170 -20.69 -8.76 -25.11
C GLN A 170 -21.38 -7.93 -26.20
N GLU A 171 -21.35 -6.59 -26.11
CA GLU A 171 -21.87 -5.71 -27.18
C GLU A 171 -21.14 -5.96 -28.50
N VAL A 172 -19.81 -6.07 -28.48
CA VAL A 172 -19.00 -6.38 -29.67
C VAL A 172 -19.35 -7.74 -30.25
N LEU A 173 -19.49 -8.78 -29.41
CA LEU A 173 -19.88 -10.13 -29.87
C LEU A 173 -21.28 -10.12 -30.50
N ASN A 174 -22.25 -9.45 -29.89
CA ASN A 174 -23.60 -9.33 -30.45
C ASN A 174 -23.60 -8.61 -31.81
N ILE A 175 -22.75 -7.58 -31.98
CA ILE A 175 -22.55 -6.92 -33.27
C ILE A 175 -21.95 -7.91 -34.29
N MET A 176 -20.97 -8.73 -33.90
CA MET A 176 -20.38 -9.73 -34.80
C MET A 176 -21.36 -10.84 -35.19
N GLU A 177 -22.20 -11.31 -34.28
CA GLU A 177 -23.22 -12.34 -34.56
C GLU A 177 -24.31 -11.82 -35.51
N THR A 178 -24.76 -10.57 -35.31
CA THR A 178 -25.70 -9.93 -36.23
C THR A 178 -25.11 -9.74 -37.62
N MET A 179 -23.79 -9.55 -37.75
CA MET A 179 -23.08 -9.54 -39.05
C MET A 179 -23.05 -10.94 -39.69
N SER A 180 -22.67 -11.99 -38.95
CA SER A 180 -22.59 -13.35 -39.48
C SER A 180 -23.94 -13.96 -39.86
N SER A 181 -25.03 -13.44 -39.29
CA SER A 181 -26.40 -13.86 -39.60
C SER A 181 -27.01 -13.08 -40.77
N SER A 182 -26.36 -12.00 -41.21
CA SER A 182 -26.87 -11.05 -42.20
C SER A 182 -26.08 -11.09 -43.52
N ASP A 183 -25.65 -12.28 -43.94
CA ASP A 183 -24.96 -12.57 -45.22
C ASP A 183 -25.80 -12.26 -46.49
N SER A 184 -26.86 -11.43 -46.39
CA SER A 184 -27.66 -10.97 -47.54
C SER A 184 -27.95 -9.45 -47.58
N ALA A 185 -27.37 -8.61 -46.71
CA ALA A 185 -27.77 -7.19 -46.63
C ALA A 185 -26.62 -6.17 -46.81
N SER A 186 -26.47 -5.75 -48.09
CA SER A 186 -26.08 -4.43 -48.65
C SER A 186 -25.04 -3.53 -47.95
N SER A 187 -24.19 -2.91 -48.77
CA SER A 187 -23.11 -1.95 -48.43
C SER A 187 -23.50 -0.76 -47.53
N GLN A 188 -24.80 -0.48 -47.34
CA GLN A 188 -25.29 0.55 -46.41
C GLN A 188 -25.09 0.17 -44.94
N ASN A 189 -25.17 -1.12 -44.60
CA ASN A 189 -24.93 -1.60 -43.23
C ASN A 189 -23.46 -1.45 -42.82
N LEU A 190 -22.54 -1.62 -43.78
CA LEU A 190 -21.09 -1.46 -43.58
C LEU A 190 -20.71 -0.01 -43.27
N PHE A 191 -21.36 0.98 -43.91
CA PHE A 191 -21.10 2.39 -43.65
C PHE A 191 -21.64 2.84 -42.28
N GLN A 192 -22.82 2.37 -41.88
CA GLN A 192 -23.33 2.60 -40.51
C GLN A 192 -22.43 1.97 -39.44
N LEU A 193 -21.82 0.81 -39.75
CA LEU A 193 -20.91 0.12 -38.86
C LEU A 193 -19.60 0.89 -38.66
N ILE A 194 -19.00 1.42 -39.73
CA ILE A 194 -17.80 2.26 -39.65
C ILE A 194 -18.09 3.49 -38.80
N CYS A 195 -19.24 4.13 -39.00
CA CYS A 195 -19.65 5.28 -38.19
C CYS A 195 -19.84 4.91 -36.71
N LYS A 196 -20.50 3.78 -36.39
CA LYS A 196 -20.69 3.34 -34.99
C LYS A 196 -19.36 2.97 -34.33
N LEU A 197 -18.50 2.23 -35.00
CA LEU A 197 -17.16 1.87 -34.48
C LEU A 197 -16.28 3.10 -34.29
N GLN A 198 -16.27 4.05 -35.23
CA GLN A 198 -15.55 5.32 -35.05
C GLN A 198 -16.10 6.15 -33.88
N LEU A 199 -17.41 6.11 -33.65
CA LEU A 199 -18.02 6.82 -32.53
C LEU A 199 -17.64 6.19 -31.19
N HIS A 200 -17.68 4.85 -31.09
CA HIS A 200 -17.23 4.14 -29.89
C HIS A 200 -15.72 4.29 -29.64
N LEU A 201 -14.88 4.26 -30.69
CA LEU A 201 -13.44 4.50 -30.57
C LEU A 201 -13.11 5.95 -30.17
N ASN A 202 -13.82 6.95 -30.71
CA ASN A 202 -13.65 8.35 -30.32
C ASN A 202 -14.14 8.63 -28.89
N VAL A 203 -15.20 7.96 -28.44
CA VAL A 203 -15.67 8.05 -27.04
C VAL A 203 -14.65 7.38 -26.10
N ALA A 204 -14.07 6.24 -26.49
CA ALA A 204 -13.00 5.58 -25.72
C ALA A 204 -11.73 6.45 -25.62
N SER A 205 -11.34 7.13 -26.70
CA SER A 205 -10.22 8.08 -26.70
C SER A 205 -10.48 9.33 -25.83
N LYS A 206 -11.72 9.83 -25.78
CA LYS A 206 -12.09 10.95 -24.90
C LYS A 206 -12.17 10.55 -23.42
N ALA A 207 -12.57 9.32 -23.11
CA ALA A 207 -12.60 8.82 -21.73
C ALA A 207 -11.20 8.68 -21.12
N GLN A 208 -10.16 8.48 -21.94
CA GLN A 208 -8.76 8.47 -21.50
C GLN A 208 -8.15 9.88 -21.31
N ASN A 209 -8.82 10.94 -21.78
CA ASN A 209 -8.35 12.33 -21.74
C ASN A 209 -9.09 13.19 -20.71
N ILE A 210 -9.71 12.58 -19.69
CA ILE A 210 -10.29 13.35 -18.58
C ILE A 210 -9.13 13.80 -17.68
N PRO A 211 -8.87 15.11 -17.56
CA PRO A 211 -7.87 15.59 -16.61
C PRO A 211 -8.42 15.34 -15.21
N TRP A 212 -7.73 14.52 -14.43
CA TRP A 212 -7.99 14.30 -13.02
C TRP A 212 -7.63 15.59 -12.28
N SER A 213 -8.60 16.49 -12.10
CA SER A 213 -8.53 17.68 -11.25
C SER A 213 -8.99 17.36 -9.84
#